data_AF-A0A349MLW3-F1
#
_entry.id   AF-A0A349MLW3-F1
#
_cell.length_a   1.000
_cell.length_b   1.000
_cell.length_c   1.000
_cell.angle_alpha   90.00
_cell.angle_beta   90.00
_cell.angle_gamma   90.00
#
_symmetry.space_group_name_H-M   'P 1'
#
loop_
_entity.id
_entity.type
_entity.pdbx_description
1 polymer ?
#
loop_
_entity_poly.entity_id
_entity_poly.type
_entity_poly.pdbx_seq_one_letter_code
_entity_poly.pdbx_strand_id
1 'polypeptide(L)'
;MDYDFFPADPDLIDIERGKAKLLKQSAWWKNRIGTGQCSYCQQRFPPKTLTMDHKIPLIRGGRTTKSNCVPACQSCNRLKENMPPETWRAVLEELQSKKTSVAEPQECKNPSTLQSLKAHGHS
;
A
#
# COMPACT_ATOMS: atom_id res chain seq x y z
N MET A 1 -17.52 -28.10 9.69
CA MET A 1 -16.56 -27.84 8.59
C MET A 1 -15.27 -27.45 9.27
N ASP A 2 -14.51 -28.47 9.65
CA ASP A 2 -13.27 -28.31 10.40
C ASP A 2 -12.24 -27.66 9.48
N TYR A 3 -11.97 -26.39 9.75
CA TYR A 3 -10.95 -25.63 9.05
C TYR A 3 -9.61 -26.09 9.62
N ASP A 4 -9.09 -27.21 9.12
CA ASP A 4 -7.81 -27.76 9.55
C ASP A 4 -6.71 -26.75 9.22
N PHE A 5 -6.41 -25.91 10.20
CA PHE A 5 -5.27 -25.03 10.20
C PHE A 5 -4.04 -25.91 10.37
N PHE A 6 -3.41 -26.27 9.26
CA PHE A 6 -2.07 -26.85 9.27
C PHE A 6 -1.06 -25.71 9.34
N PRO A 7 -0.44 -25.45 10.51
CA PRO A 7 0.63 -24.46 10.58
C PRO A 7 1.74 -24.85 9.63
N ALA A 8 2.30 -23.87 8.92
CA ALA A 8 3.48 -24.11 8.11
C ALA A 8 4.66 -24.58 8.99
N ASP A 9 5.49 -25.46 8.43
CA ASP A 9 6.74 -25.91 9.05
C ASP A 9 7.59 -24.69 9.45
N PRO A 10 8.03 -24.57 10.71
CA PRO A 10 8.86 -23.48 11.20
C PRO A 10 10.10 -23.21 10.33
N ASP A 11 10.75 -24.26 9.82
CA ASP A 11 11.95 -24.13 8.99
C ASP A 11 11.62 -23.48 7.64
N LEU A 12 10.47 -23.83 7.07
CA LEU A 12 9.96 -23.20 5.86
C LEU A 12 9.63 -21.72 6.09
N ILE A 13 9.07 -21.37 7.26
CA ILE A 13 8.79 -19.97 7.60
C ILE A 13 10.07 -19.14 7.61
N ASP A 14 11.15 -19.65 8.19
CA ASP A 14 12.42 -18.93 8.27
C ASP A 14 13.11 -18.81 6.91
N ILE A 15 13.03 -19.84 6.07
CA ILE A 15 13.43 -19.77 4.66
C ILE A 15 12.66 -18.65 3.94
N GLU A 16 11.33 -18.60 4.09
CA GLU A 16 10.49 -17.60 3.45
C GLU A 16 10.74 -16.18 3.98
N ARG A 17 11.07 -16.03 5.27
CA ARG A 17 11.54 -14.76 5.87
C ARG A 17 12.88 -14.32 5.27
N GLY A 18 13.80 -15.26 5.05
CA GLY A 18 15.07 -15.02 4.35
C GLY A 18 14.83 -14.49 2.93
N LYS A 19 13.96 -15.16 2.16
CA LYS A 19 13.53 -14.69 0.84
C LYS A 19 12.89 -13.31 0.89
N ALA A 20 12.10 -12.99 1.92
CA ALA A 20 11.48 -11.67 2.07
C ALA A 20 12.52 -10.56 2.26
N LYS A 21 13.59 -10.81 3.02
CA LYS A 21 14.71 -9.87 3.16
C LYS A 21 15.39 -9.60 1.81
N LEU A 22 15.66 -10.65 1.03
CA LEU A 22 16.24 -10.52 -0.32
C LEU A 22 15.30 -9.76 -1.27
N LEU A 23 14.00 -10.10 -1.24
CA LEU A 23 13.00 -9.44 -2.08
C LEU A 23 12.88 -7.94 -1.76
N LYS A 24 12.94 -7.54 -0.48
CA LYS A 24 12.95 -6.13 -0.06
C LYS A 24 14.11 -5.34 -0.65
N GLN A 25 15.25 -5.97 -0.89
CA GLN A 25 16.43 -5.31 -1.48
C GLN A 25 16.36 -5.20 -3.00
N SER A 26 15.50 -6.00 -3.66
CA SER A 26 15.38 -6.04 -5.11
C SER A 26 14.88 -4.71 -5.71
N ALA A 27 15.28 -4.44 -6.96
CA ALA A 27 14.76 -3.30 -7.73
C ALA A 27 13.24 -3.37 -7.91
N TRP A 28 12.68 -4.58 -8.04
CA TRP A 28 11.24 -4.78 -8.13
C TRP A 28 10.51 -4.20 -6.91
N TRP A 29 10.99 -4.48 -5.70
CA TRP A 29 10.37 -3.96 -4.48
C TRP A 29 10.50 -2.45 -4.38
N LYS A 30 11.70 -1.91 -4.67
CA LYS A 30 11.95 -0.46 -4.70
C LYS A 30 11.00 0.27 -5.66
N ASN A 31 10.81 -0.28 -6.87
CA ASN A 31 9.86 0.26 -7.84
C ASN A 31 8.41 0.13 -7.36
N ARG A 32 8.07 -0.99 -6.71
CA ARG A 32 6.73 -1.23 -6.18
C ARG A 32 6.34 -0.20 -5.11
N ILE A 33 7.20 0.03 -4.12
CA ILE A 33 6.97 1.06 -3.08
C ILE A 33 7.14 2.48 -3.62
N GLY A 34 7.89 2.68 -4.71
CA GLY A 34 8.11 3.98 -5.34
C GLY A 34 6.82 4.64 -5.84
N THR A 35 5.79 3.85 -6.14
CA THR A 35 4.45 4.36 -6.45
C THR A 35 3.78 5.05 -5.26
N GLY A 36 4.26 4.78 -4.03
CA GLY A 36 3.72 5.32 -2.79
C GLY A 36 2.34 4.81 -2.43
N GLN A 37 1.77 3.82 -3.12
CA GLN A 37 0.39 3.40 -2.91
C GLN A 37 0.27 2.21 -1.96
N CYS A 38 -0.56 2.33 -0.92
CA CYS A 38 -0.93 1.20 -0.07
C CYS A 38 -1.89 0.27 -0.82
N SER A 39 -1.67 -1.05 -0.79
CA SER A 39 -2.52 -2.01 -1.50
C SER A 39 -3.92 -2.20 -0.88
N TYR A 40 -4.12 -1.74 0.35
CA TYR A 40 -5.37 -1.89 1.09
C TYR A 40 -6.22 -0.62 1.01
N CYS A 41 -5.78 0.45 1.67
CA CYS A 41 -6.50 1.73 1.63
C CYS A 41 -6.24 2.53 0.34
N GLN A 42 -5.33 2.12 -0.56
CA GLN A 42 -5.00 2.82 -1.83
C GLN A 42 -4.63 4.31 -1.70
N GLN A 43 -4.44 4.81 -0.48
CA GLN A 43 -3.91 6.14 -0.21
C GLN A 43 -2.40 6.18 -0.54
N ARG A 44 -1.90 7.40 -0.76
CA ARG A 44 -0.49 7.66 -1.06
C ARG A 44 0.29 7.95 0.23
N PHE A 45 1.46 7.35 0.34
CA PHE A 45 2.39 7.47 1.45
C PHE A 45 3.82 7.60 0.92
N PRO A 46 4.73 8.24 1.68
CA PRO A 46 6.15 8.21 1.33
C PRO A 46 6.67 6.76 1.25
N PRO A 47 7.46 6.39 0.23
CA PRO A 47 7.92 5.01 0.05
C PRO A 47 8.61 4.40 1.28
N LYS A 48 9.31 5.23 2.08
CA LYS A 48 9.99 4.81 3.32
C LYS A 48 9.05 4.38 4.44
N THR A 49 7.78 4.80 4.40
CA THR A 49 6.77 4.48 5.43
C THR A 49 5.95 3.24 5.09
N LEU A 50 6.06 2.74 3.85
CA LEU A 50 5.39 1.53 3.41
C LEU A 50 6.16 0.30 3.85
N THR A 51 5.43 -0.68 4.38
CA THR A 51 5.96 -1.98 4.78
C THR A 51 5.62 -3.05 3.72
N MET A 52 6.39 -4.13 3.73
CA MET A 52 6.06 -5.34 2.96
C MET A 52 5.15 -6.21 3.81
N ASP A 53 3.97 -6.52 3.27
CA ASP A 53 3.03 -7.46 3.86
C ASP A 53 2.77 -8.64 2.92
N HIS A 54 2.48 -9.80 3.50
CA HIS A 54 2.08 -11.01 2.77
C HIS A 54 0.55 -11.13 2.81
N LYS A 55 -0.09 -11.13 1.64
CA LYS A 55 -1.56 -11.32 1.52
C LYS A 55 -2.00 -12.61 2.22
N ILE A 56 -1.29 -13.70 1.92
CA ILE A 56 -1.39 -14.99 2.60
C ILE A 56 -0.22 -15.06 3.60
N PRO A 57 -0.50 -15.07 4.92
CA PRO A 57 0.54 -15.15 5.95
C PRO A 57 1.43 -16.39 5.80
N LEU A 58 2.72 -16.27 6.14
CA LEU A 58 3.67 -17.39 6.09
C LEU A 58 3.23 -18.57 6.96
N ILE A 59 2.67 -18.29 8.14
CA ILE A 59 2.13 -19.31 9.06
C ILE A 59 0.98 -20.14 8.46
N ARG A 60 0.32 -19.61 7.42
CA ARG A 60 -0.76 -20.27 6.65
C ARG A 60 -0.24 -20.85 5.33
N GLY A 61 1.06 -21.12 5.23
CA GLY A 61 1.69 -21.66 4.02
C GLY A 61 1.91 -20.62 2.90
N GLY A 62 1.75 -19.33 3.20
CA GLY A 62 2.07 -18.26 2.25
C GLY A 62 3.55 -18.27 1.87
N ARG A 63 3.86 -17.95 0.61
CA ARG A 63 5.24 -17.86 0.10
C ARG A 63 5.63 -16.41 -0.18
N THR A 64 6.91 -16.09 -0.05
CA THR A 64 7.46 -14.79 -0.45
C THR A 64 7.62 -14.76 -1.97
N THR A 65 6.58 -14.28 -2.63
CA THR A 65 6.52 -14.10 -4.09
C THR A 65 6.00 -12.72 -4.43
N LYS A 66 6.29 -12.23 -5.64
CA LYS A 66 5.83 -10.91 -6.11
C LYS A 66 4.31 -10.75 -6.11
N SER A 67 3.55 -11.85 -6.24
CA SER A 67 2.08 -11.85 -6.21
C SER A 67 1.49 -11.81 -4.80
N ASN A 68 2.21 -12.38 -3.83
CA ASN A 68 1.81 -12.43 -2.43
C ASN A 68 2.29 -11.22 -1.61
N CYS A 69 3.44 -10.63 -1.97
CA CYS A 69 4.01 -9.48 -1.29
C CYS A 69 3.43 -8.15 -1.82
N VAL A 70 2.93 -7.31 -0.91
CA VAL A 70 2.31 -6.03 -1.23
C VAL A 70 2.82 -4.89 -0.35
N PRO A 71 2.86 -3.66 -0.87
CA PRO A 71 3.06 -2.47 -0.05
C PRO A 71 1.83 -2.19 0.82
N ALA A 72 2.04 -2.06 2.12
CA ALA A 72 1.02 -1.70 3.10
C ALA A 72 1.47 -0.49 3.92
N CYS A 73 0.55 0.41 4.28
CA CYS A 73 0.85 1.44 5.27
C CYS A 73 0.82 0.83 6.68
N GLN A 74 1.48 1.49 7.63
CA GLN A 74 1.58 0.99 9.00
C GLN A 74 0.21 0.77 9.67
N SER A 75 -0.77 1.66 9.41
CA SER A 75 -2.12 1.55 9.96
C SER A 75 -2.84 0.30 9.45
N CYS A 76 -2.90 0.10 8.12
CA CYS A 76 -3.52 -1.09 7.53
C CYS A 76 -2.78 -2.36 7.93
N ASN A 77 -1.44 -2.34 7.99
CA ASN A 77 -0.66 -3.51 8.38
C ASN A 77 -0.98 -3.95 9.81
N ARG A 78 -1.01 -3.00 10.77
CA ARG A 78 -1.38 -3.29 12.16
C ARG A 78 -2.83 -3.77 12.30
N LEU A 79 -3.76 -3.15 11.57
CA LEU A 79 -5.17 -3.56 11.57
C LEU A 79 -5.34 -5.00 11.09
N LYS A 80 -4.65 -5.38 10.01
CA LYS A 80 -4.66 -6.75 9.48
C LYS A 80 -4.07 -7.77 10.46
N GLU A 81 -2.99 -7.43 11.15
CA GLU A 81 -2.36 -8.31 12.15
C GLU A 81 -3.27 -8.57 13.37
N ASN A 82 -4.05 -7.57 13.78
CA ASN A 82 -4.89 -7.63 14.98
C ASN A 82 -6.31 -8.15 14.73
N MET A 83 -6.69 -8.47 13.49
CA MET A 83 -8.05 -8.87 13.16
C MET A 83 -8.14 -10.30 12.61
N PRO A 84 -9.26 -11.00 12.90
CA PRO A 84 -9.61 -12.24 12.21
C PRO A 84 -9.69 -12.00 10.69
N PRO A 85 -9.28 -12.97 9.85
CA PRO A 85 -9.34 -12.86 8.40
C PRO A 85 -10.73 -12.50 7.85
N GLU A 86 -11.79 -12.99 8.50
CA GLU A 86 -13.18 -12.77 8.14
C GLU A 86 -13.53 -11.29 8.30
N THR A 87 -13.18 -10.71 9.45
CA THR A 87 -13.38 -9.30 9.76
C THR A 87 -12.56 -8.39 8.86
N TRP A 88 -11.33 -8.80 8.53
CA TRP A 88 -10.46 -8.02 7.64
C TRP A 88 -11.06 -7.79 6.26
N ARG A 89 -11.83 -8.75 5.72
CA ARG A 89 -12.50 -8.57 4.42
C ARG A 89 -13.54 -7.46 4.45
N ALA A 90 -14.37 -7.43 5.49
CA ALA A 90 -15.37 -6.37 5.68
C ALA A 90 -14.71 -4.99 5.83
N VAL A 91 -13.61 -4.91 6.60
CA VAL A 91 -12.84 -3.67 6.74
C VAL A 91 -12.24 -3.20 5.42
N LEU A 92 -11.74 -4.11 4.58
CA LEU A 92 -11.23 -3.75 3.26
C LEU A 92 -12.30 -3.13 2.37
N GLU A 93 -13.51 -3.69 2.39
CA GLU A 93 -14.64 -3.18 1.63
C GLU A 93 -15.06 -1.79 2.12
N GLU A 94 -15.12 -1.58 3.43
CA GLU A 94 -15.41 -0.27 4.03
C GLU A 94 -14.32 0.77 3.74
N LEU A 95 -13.05 0.38 3.82
CA LEU A 95 -11.92 1.25 3.46
C LEU A 95 -11.96 1.64 1.99
N GLN A 96 -12.52 0.80 1.11
CA GLN A 96 -12.71 1.07 -0.30
C GLN A 96 -13.93 1.96 -0.57
N SER A 97 -15.05 1.73 0.11
CA SER A 97 -16.27 2.53 -0.06
C SER A 97 -16.10 3.99 0.38
N LYS A 98 -15.34 4.23 1.47
CA LYS A 98 -15.02 5.59 1.97
C LYS A 98 -14.17 6.43 1.01
N LYS A 99 -13.60 5.84 -0.04
CA LYS A 99 -12.86 6.58 -1.08
C LYS A 99 -13.78 7.27 -2.07
N THR A 100 -14.97 6.71 -2.31
CA THR A 100 -15.89 7.17 -3.34
C THR A 100 -16.57 8.49 -2.97
N SER A 101 -16.53 8.89 -1.70
CA SER A 101 -17.17 10.12 -1.21
C SER A 101 -16.28 11.38 -1.23
N VAL A 102 -15.05 11.33 -1.77
CA VAL A 102 -14.16 12.52 -1.88
C VAL A 102 -13.49 12.59 -3.26
N ALA A 103 -14.28 12.51 -4.32
CA ALA A 103 -13.83 12.86 -5.67
C ALA A 103 -14.47 14.19 -6.11
N GLU A 104 -14.07 15.28 -5.46
CA GLU A 104 -14.26 16.62 -6.02
C GLU A 104 -12.93 17.04 -6.67
N PRO A 105 -12.89 17.35 -7.98
CA PRO A 105 -11.68 17.82 -8.63
C PRO A 105 -11.36 19.24 -8.15
N GLN A 106 -10.41 19.36 -7.22
CA GLN A 106 -9.86 20.66 -6.84
C GLN A 106 -8.90 21.10 -7.95
N GLU A 107 -9.48 21.79 -8.94
CA GLU A 107 -8.81 22.57 -9.96
C GLU A 107 -7.87 23.58 -9.27
N CYS A 108 -6.56 23.39 -9.41
CA CYS A 108 -5.55 24.28 -8.86
C CYS A 108 -5.56 25.62 -9.60
N LYS A 109 -6.47 26.52 -9.21
CA LYS A 109 -6.41 27.94 -9.55
C LYS A 109 -5.21 28.54 -8.84
N ASN A 110 -4.11 28.75 -9.56
CA ASN A 110 -2.96 29.51 -9.09
C ASN A 110 -3.28 31.01 -9.23
N PRO A 111 -3.31 31.81 -8.14
CA PRO A 111 -3.28 33.26 -8.24
C PRO A 111 -1.82 33.72 -8.10
N SER A 112 -1.02 33.56 -9.16
CA SER A 112 0.30 34.19 -9.23
C SER A 112 0.27 35.36 -10.21
N THR A 113 -0.08 36.51 -9.66
CA THR A 113 0.62 37.79 -9.89
C THR A 113 0.42 38.45 -11.25
N LEU A 114 -0.55 39.38 -11.26
CA LEU A 114 -0.52 40.61 -12.04
C LEU A 114 0.84 41.32 -11.88
N GLN A 115 1.60 41.49 -12.97
CA GLN A 115 2.56 42.59 -13.07
C GLN A 115 2.65 43.11 -14.52
N SER A 116 1.99 44.25 -14.70
CA SER A 116 2.31 45.40 -15.56
C SER A 116 2.94 45.17 -16.95
N LEU A 117 2.12 45.39 -17.98
CA LEU A 117 2.55 46.00 -19.24
C LEU A 117 1.66 47.22 -19.51
N LYS A 118 2.15 48.41 -19.15
CA LYS A 118 1.65 49.69 -19.68
C LYS A 118 2.76 50.35 -20.50
N ALA A 119 2.35 50.78 -21.70
CA ALA A 119 2.98 51.77 -22.60
C ALA A 119 4.31 51.35 -23.25
N HIS A 120 4.55 51.53 -24.55
CA HIS A 120 4.21 52.69 -25.38
C HIS A 120 3.96 52.31 -26.85
N GLY A 121 2.88 52.84 -27.41
CA GLY A 121 2.71 53.05 -28.84
C GLY A 121 2.05 54.42 -29.03
N HIS A 122 2.77 55.37 -29.63
CA HIS A 122 2.18 56.52 -30.29
C HIS A 122 3.11 56.93 -31.43
N SER A 123 2.50 56.99 -32.62
CA SER A 123 2.93 57.75 -33.79
C SER A 123 3.04 59.24 -33.50
#